data_AF-A0A2D5EWS8-F1
#
_entry.id   AF-A0A2D5EWS8-F1
#
_cell.length_a   1.000
_cell.length_b   1.000
_cell.length_c   1.000
_cell.angle_alpha   90.00
_cell.angle_beta   90.00
_cell.angle_gamma   90.00
#
_symmetry.space_group_name_H-M   'P 1'
#
loop_
_entity.id
_entity.type
_entity.pdbx_description
1 polymer ?
#
loop_
_entity_poly.entity_id
_entity_poly.type
_entity_poly.pdbx_seq_one_letter_code
_entity_poly.pdbx_strand_id
1 'polypeptide(L)'
;MERKRIERRAALGIALGALALFLAGSALPATYFTGNDDVYVGYQYLACGWMGPCNSAAPLWGWYANPLFLTALILMMLRRGFTAAVLAGLGFAIALQSLQLVHGLAPNEGGVVTLDFVGWGPGFFLWLASQGVLFVGGLAFGIWQRRRAQAAASERDGAASTR
;
A
#
# COMPACT_ATOMS: atom_id res chain seq x y z
N MET A 1 24.74 20.24 0.68
CA MET A 1 23.68 19.96 -0.34
C MET A 1 23.50 18.47 -0.64
N GLU A 2 24.57 17.67 -0.62
CA GLU A 2 24.56 16.25 -0.95
C GLU A 2 23.63 15.39 -0.07
N ARG A 3 23.60 15.65 1.24
CA ARG A 3 22.70 14.99 2.20
C ARG A 3 21.23 15.02 1.77
N LYS A 4 20.70 16.21 1.45
CA LYS A 4 19.30 16.37 1.02
C LYS A 4 19.03 15.61 -0.28
N ARG A 5 20.03 15.46 -1.15
CA ARG A 5 19.91 14.65 -2.38
C ARG A 5 19.82 13.17 -2.08
N ILE A 6 20.63 12.64 -1.16
CA ILE A 6 20.59 11.21 -0.78
C ILE A 6 19.24 10.87 -0.14
N GLU A 7 18.78 11.66 0.82
CA GLU A 7 17.46 11.45 1.44
C GLU A 7 16.33 11.50 0.41
N ARG A 8 16.39 12.45 -0.53
CA ARG A 8 15.40 12.56 -1.61
C ARG A 8 15.44 11.35 -2.55
N ARG A 9 16.62 10.88 -2.95
CA ARG A 9 16.76 9.71 -3.84
C ARG A 9 16.23 8.45 -3.18
N ALA A 10 16.55 8.22 -1.91
CA ALA A 10 16.04 7.07 -1.17
C ALA A 10 14.50 7.11 -1.04
N ALA A 11 13.96 8.26 -0.63
CA ALA A 11 12.52 8.45 -0.51
C ALA A 11 11.79 8.26 -1.86
N LEU A 12 12.33 8.84 -2.94
CA LEU A 12 11.79 8.66 -4.29
C LEU A 12 11.90 7.21 -4.78
N GLY A 13 13.02 6.53 -4.51
CA GLY A 13 13.18 5.13 -4.88
C GLY A 13 12.12 4.23 -4.24
N ILE A 14 11.84 4.43 -2.95
CA ILE A 14 10.80 3.68 -2.24
C ILE A 14 9.41 4.02 -2.80
N ALA A 15 9.10 5.31 -2.96
CA ALA A 15 7.81 5.74 -3.47
C ALA A 15 7.57 5.24 -4.91
N LEU A 16 8.54 5.41 -5.81
CA LEU A 16 8.41 4.96 -7.20
C LEU A 16 8.36 3.44 -7.31
N GLY A 17 9.11 2.71 -6.48
CA GLY A 17 9.04 1.25 -6.43
C GLY A 17 7.64 0.77 -6.00
N ALA A 18 7.09 1.38 -4.95
CA ALA A 18 5.72 1.08 -4.52
C ALA A 18 4.69 1.46 -5.59
N LEU A 19 4.81 2.62 -6.22
CA LEU A 19 3.92 3.05 -7.30
C LEU A 19 3.97 2.09 -8.49
N ALA A 20 5.16 1.62 -8.88
CA ALA A 20 5.32 0.66 -9.97
C ALA A 20 4.61 -0.66 -9.67
N LEU A 21 4.75 -1.18 -8.44
CA LEU A 21 4.03 -2.38 -7.99
C LEU A 21 2.51 -2.17 -7.99
N PHE A 22 2.04 -1.01 -7.53
CA PHE A 22 0.62 -0.67 -7.53
C PHE A 22 0.04 -0.62 -8.94
N LEU A 23 0.72 0.05 -9.87
CA LEU A 23 0.30 0.15 -11.27
C LEU A 23 0.34 -1.21 -11.98
N ALA A 24 1.39 -2.00 -11.75
CA ALA A 24 1.48 -3.36 -12.27
C ALA A 24 0.35 -4.24 -11.70
N GLY A 25 0.08 -4.13 -10.40
CA GLY A 25 -1.03 -4.83 -9.75
C GLY A 25 -2.39 -4.45 -10.32
N SER A 26 -2.57 -3.17 -10.67
CA SER A 26 -3.79 -2.64 -11.29
C SER A 26 -3.98 -3.13 -12.73
N ALA A 27 -2.90 -3.42 -13.45
CA ALA A 27 -2.94 -3.86 -14.84
C ALA A 27 -3.07 -5.38 -15.00
N LEU A 28 -2.91 -6.14 -13.93
CA LEU A 28 -2.89 -7.61 -13.94
C LEU A 28 -4.16 -8.22 -13.34
N PRO A 29 -4.45 -9.49 -13.67
CA PRO A 29 -5.52 -10.26 -13.03
C PRO A 29 -5.40 -10.22 -11.51
N ALA A 30 -6.43 -9.74 -10.82
CA ALA A 30 -6.45 -9.64 -9.36
C ALA A 30 -7.16 -10.83 -8.72
N THR A 31 -8.19 -11.36 -9.37
CA THR A 31 -9.02 -12.45 -8.86
C THR A 31 -9.61 -13.25 -10.02
N TYR A 32 -9.98 -14.50 -9.71
CA TYR A 32 -10.63 -15.41 -10.63
C TYR A 32 -11.95 -15.88 -10.00
N PHE A 33 -13.03 -15.92 -10.79
CA PHE A 33 -14.34 -16.43 -10.36
C PHE A 33 -14.88 -17.47 -11.35
N THR A 34 -15.63 -18.45 -10.85
CA THR A 34 -16.40 -19.39 -11.67
C THR A 34 -17.83 -18.90 -11.85
N GLY A 35 -18.41 -19.16 -13.03
CA GLY A 35 -19.76 -18.74 -13.40
C GLY A 35 -19.83 -18.05 -14.76
N ASN A 36 -18.72 -17.47 -15.23
CA ASN A 36 -18.65 -16.77 -16.52
C ASN A 36 -17.23 -16.71 -17.15
N ASP A 37 -16.27 -17.49 -16.65
CA ASP A 37 -14.83 -17.41 -16.96
C ASP A 37 -14.22 -15.99 -16.82
N ASP A 38 -14.87 -15.12 -16.05
CA ASP A 38 -14.48 -13.72 -15.92
C ASP A 38 -13.25 -13.54 -15.03
N VAL A 39 -12.21 -12.98 -15.64
CA VAL A 39 -10.99 -12.53 -14.95
C VAL A 39 -11.17 -11.07 -14.57
N TYR A 40 -11.19 -10.78 -13.26
CA TYR A 40 -11.27 -9.41 -12.79
C TYR A 40 -9.86 -8.83 -12.62
N VAL A 41 -9.58 -7.79 -13.38
CA VAL A 41 -8.32 -7.05 -13.41
C VAL A 41 -8.32 -5.98 -12.32
N GLY A 42 -7.17 -5.68 -11.74
CA GLY A 42 -7.04 -4.75 -10.61
C GLY A 42 -7.66 -3.36 -10.84
N TYR A 43 -7.62 -2.82 -12.07
CA TYR A 43 -8.22 -1.52 -12.37
C TYR A 43 -9.75 -1.53 -12.26
N GLN A 44 -10.41 -2.66 -12.50
CA GLN A 44 -11.86 -2.80 -12.32
C GLN A 44 -12.22 -2.66 -10.84
N TYR A 45 -11.41 -3.25 -9.95
CA TYR A 45 -11.52 -3.05 -8.51
C TYR A 45 -11.27 -1.60 -8.10
N LEU A 46 -10.33 -0.88 -8.74
CA LEU A 46 -10.13 0.54 -8.46
C LEU A 46 -11.32 1.40 -8.87
N ALA A 47 -11.94 1.10 -10.01
CA ALA A 47 -13.08 1.85 -10.54
C ALA A 47 -14.37 1.63 -9.72
N CYS A 48 -14.63 0.39 -9.32
CA CYS A 48 -15.92 0.00 -8.73
C CYS A 48 -15.84 -0.38 -7.24
N GLY A 49 -14.65 -0.64 -6.70
CA GLY A 49 -14.49 -1.17 -5.34
C GLY A 49 -14.89 -0.22 -4.21
N TRP A 50 -15.06 1.08 -4.47
CA TRP A 50 -15.56 2.04 -3.49
C TRP A 50 -17.01 1.75 -3.06
N MET A 51 -17.76 0.98 -3.86
CA MET A 51 -19.10 0.50 -3.52
C MET A 51 -19.09 -0.71 -2.57
N GLY A 52 -17.91 -1.19 -2.15
CA GLY A 52 -17.75 -2.36 -1.30
C GLY A 52 -18.62 -2.38 -0.03
N PRO A 53 -18.82 -1.26 0.70
CA PRO A 53 -19.72 -1.22 1.85
C PRO A 53 -21.21 -1.33 1.50
N CYS A 54 -21.60 -1.06 0.26
CA CYS A 54 -22.97 -1.20 -0.22
C CYS A 54 -23.34 -2.65 -0.57
N ASN A 55 -22.37 -3.57 -0.53
CA ASN A 55 -22.64 -5.00 -0.70
C ASN A 55 -23.37 -5.52 0.55
N SER A 56 -24.64 -5.86 0.39
CA SER A 56 -25.53 -6.31 1.46
C SER A 56 -25.18 -7.69 2.03
N ALA A 57 -24.42 -8.51 1.30
CA ALA A 57 -24.02 -9.85 1.76
C ALA A 57 -22.79 -9.82 2.67
N ALA A 58 -21.78 -9.03 2.32
CA ALA A 58 -20.65 -8.70 3.19
C ALA A 58 -19.94 -7.44 2.70
N PRO A 59 -19.74 -6.44 3.57
CA PRO A 59 -19.04 -5.24 3.19
C PRO A 59 -17.55 -5.54 2.97
N LEU A 60 -17.05 -5.20 1.79
CA LEU A 60 -15.63 -5.27 1.46
C LEU A 60 -15.01 -3.89 1.61
N TRP A 61 -13.94 -3.80 2.41
CA TRP A 61 -13.32 -2.51 2.74
C TRP A 61 -11.96 -2.31 2.04
N GLY A 62 -11.49 -3.31 1.29
CA GLY A 62 -10.17 -3.30 0.66
C GLY A 62 -9.87 -2.06 -0.20
N TRP A 63 -10.89 -1.47 -0.84
CA TRP A 63 -10.72 -0.27 -1.65
C TRP A 63 -10.19 0.93 -0.86
N TYR A 64 -10.56 1.06 0.42
CA TYR A 64 -10.13 2.18 1.27
C TYR A 64 -8.65 2.13 1.66
N ALA A 65 -7.97 1.02 1.34
CA ALA A 65 -6.52 0.98 1.39
C ALA A 65 -5.87 1.91 0.34
N ASN A 66 -6.56 2.23 -0.77
CA ASN A 66 -6.00 3.01 -1.88
C ASN A 66 -5.82 4.51 -1.54
N PRO A 67 -6.80 5.22 -0.94
CA PRO A 67 -6.57 6.59 -0.45
C PRO A 67 -5.45 6.68 0.59
N LEU A 68 -5.34 5.68 1.48
CA LEU A 68 -4.24 5.60 2.45
C LEU A 68 -2.89 5.38 1.77
N PHE A 69 -2.83 4.49 0.78
CA PHE A 69 -1.64 4.27 -0.06
C PHE A 69 -1.20 5.57 -0.73
N LEU A 70 -2.11 6.27 -1.40
CA LEU A 70 -1.81 7.50 -2.13
C LEU A 70 -1.29 8.58 -1.18
N THR A 71 -1.92 8.73 -0.01
CA THR A 71 -1.49 9.69 1.00
C THR A 71 -0.11 9.32 1.57
N ALA A 72 0.12 8.04 1.86
CA ALA A 72 1.42 7.53 2.32
C ALA A 72 2.52 7.75 1.26
N LEU A 73 2.20 7.53 -0.02
CA LEU A 73 3.08 7.77 -1.16
C LEU A 73 3.52 9.24 -1.22
N ILE A 74 2.57 10.17 -1.10
CA ILE A 74 2.85 11.61 -1.07
C ILE A 74 3.71 11.97 0.14
N LEU A 75 3.38 11.50 1.34
CA LEU A 75 4.17 11.75 2.53
C LEU A 75 5.59 11.20 2.41
N MET A 76 5.76 10.06 1.76
CA MET A 76 7.07 9.48 1.49
C MET A 76 7.87 10.38 0.54
N MET A 77 7.26 10.88 -0.54
CA MET A 77 7.89 11.87 -1.44
C MET A 77 8.27 13.17 -0.71
N LEU A 78 7.49 13.56 0.31
CA LEU A 78 7.79 14.69 1.21
C LEU A 78 8.84 14.35 2.30
N ARG A 79 9.42 13.14 2.26
CA ARG A 79 10.41 12.60 3.22
C ARG A 79 9.90 12.47 4.65
N ARG A 80 8.58 12.30 4.85
CA ARG A 80 7.95 12.05 6.15
C ARG A 80 7.79 10.55 6.42
N GLY A 81 8.92 9.84 6.56
CA GLY A 81 8.96 8.36 6.58
C GLY A 81 8.06 7.70 7.63
N PHE A 82 8.11 8.15 8.89
CA PHE A 82 7.28 7.57 9.95
C PHE A 82 5.78 7.77 9.71
N THR A 83 5.36 8.96 9.30
CA THR A 83 3.93 9.24 9.02
C THR A 83 3.47 8.45 7.79
N ALA A 84 4.30 8.37 6.75
CA ALA A 84 4.03 7.54 5.58
C ALA A 84 3.88 6.06 5.99
N ALA A 85 4.76 5.56 6.86
CA ALA A 85 4.68 4.20 7.36
C ALA A 85 3.40 3.92 8.15
N VAL A 86 2.97 4.83 9.04
CA VAL A 86 1.73 4.63 9.80
C VAL A 86 0.53 4.50 8.85
N LEU A 87 0.40 5.41 7.87
CA LEU A 87 -0.70 5.33 6.89
C LEU A 87 -0.62 4.10 6.00
N ALA A 88 0.59 3.74 5.51
CA ALA A 88 0.79 2.55 4.71
C ALA A 88 0.51 1.26 5.52
N GLY A 89 0.85 1.23 6.80
CA GLY A 89 0.54 0.11 7.69
C GLY A 89 -0.96 -0.05 7.92
N LEU A 90 -1.69 1.05 8.13
CA LEU A 90 -3.16 1.02 8.19
C LEU A 90 -3.76 0.57 6.86
N GLY A 91 -3.27 1.10 5.73
CA GLY A 91 -3.68 0.67 4.40
C GLY A 91 -3.41 -0.82 4.16
N PHE A 92 -2.25 -1.32 4.58
CA PHE A 92 -1.89 -2.73 4.49
C PHE A 92 -2.82 -3.63 5.33
N ALA A 93 -3.14 -3.22 6.57
CA ALA A 93 -4.08 -3.95 7.41
C ALA A 93 -5.49 -4.03 6.79
N ILE A 94 -5.98 -2.93 6.19
CA ILE A 94 -7.23 -2.92 5.44
C ILE A 94 -7.14 -3.80 4.20
N ALA A 95 -6.03 -3.76 3.47
CA ALA A 95 -5.81 -4.60 2.29
C ALA A 95 -5.80 -6.09 2.62
N LEU A 96 -5.27 -6.49 3.79
CA LEU A 96 -5.33 -7.87 4.26
C LEU A 96 -6.75 -8.36 4.55
N GLN A 97 -7.70 -7.46 4.84
CA GLN A 97 -9.12 -7.83 4.98
C GLN A 97 -9.68 -8.43 3.71
N SER A 98 -9.16 -8.06 2.53
CA SER A 98 -9.56 -8.66 1.25
C SER A 98 -9.33 -10.17 1.20
N LEU A 99 -8.40 -10.73 1.98
CA LEU A 99 -8.20 -12.19 2.06
C LEU A 99 -9.43 -12.94 2.59
N GLN A 100 -10.37 -12.25 3.24
CA GLN A 100 -11.64 -12.85 3.68
C GLN A 100 -12.58 -13.22 2.52
N LEU A 101 -12.30 -12.80 1.28
CA LEU A 101 -13.05 -13.24 0.09
C LEU A 101 -13.09 -14.78 -0.06
N VAL A 102 -12.09 -15.48 0.49
CA VAL A 102 -11.95 -16.94 0.45
C VAL A 102 -13.16 -17.65 1.09
N HIS A 103 -13.95 -16.97 1.93
CA HIS A 103 -15.13 -17.55 2.58
C HIS A 103 -16.43 -17.45 1.77
N GLY A 104 -16.35 -17.37 0.44
CA GLY A 104 -17.54 -17.44 -0.42
C GLY A 104 -18.34 -16.14 -0.46
N LEU A 105 -17.68 -14.99 -0.32
CA LEU A 105 -18.30 -13.69 -0.55
C LEU A 105 -18.46 -13.47 -2.05
N ALA A 106 -19.46 -14.13 -2.63
CA ALA A 106 -19.83 -13.93 -4.02
C ALA A 106 -20.17 -12.45 -4.24
N PRO A 107 -19.54 -11.76 -5.21
CA PRO A 107 -20.02 -10.46 -5.68
C PRO A 107 -21.45 -10.64 -6.18
N ASN A 108 -22.41 -10.27 -5.34
CA ASN A 108 -23.81 -10.28 -5.73
C ASN A 108 -24.06 -8.98 -6.52
N GLU A 109 -23.78 -9.00 -7.82
CA GLU A 109 -24.12 -7.90 -8.75
C GLU A 109 -25.65 -7.81 -8.93
N GLY A 110 -26.37 -7.45 -7.86
CA GLY A 110 -27.80 -7.15 -7.90
C GLY A 110 -28.77 -8.34 -7.77
N GLY A 111 -28.32 -9.50 -7.30
CA GLY A 111 -29.18 -10.67 -7.05
C GLY A 111 -29.24 -11.69 -8.18
N VAL A 112 -28.50 -11.48 -9.27
CA VAL A 112 -28.73 -12.19 -10.55
C VAL A 112 -27.62 -13.20 -10.90
N VAL A 113 -26.39 -13.00 -10.44
CA VAL A 113 -25.25 -13.87 -10.76
C VAL A 113 -24.50 -14.26 -9.49
N THR A 114 -24.38 -15.56 -9.22
CA THR A 114 -23.52 -16.11 -8.17
C THR A 114 -22.14 -16.39 -8.77
N LEU A 115 -21.19 -15.49 -8.50
CA LEU A 115 -19.77 -15.68 -8.84
C LEU A 115 -19.05 -16.34 -7.67
N ASP A 116 -18.55 -17.55 -7.89
CA ASP A 116 -17.80 -18.28 -6.86
C ASP A 116 -16.31 -17.92 -6.97
N PHE A 117 -15.72 -17.47 -5.87
CA PHE A 117 -14.31 -17.11 -5.83
C PHE A 117 -13.41 -18.34 -5.98
N VAL A 118 -12.54 -18.33 -6.98
CA VAL A 118 -11.62 -19.45 -7.29
C VAL A 118 -10.22 -19.19 -6.72
N GLY A 119 -9.75 -17.95 -6.80
CA GLY A 119 -8.40 -17.64 -6.33
C GLY A 119 -7.92 -16.23 -6.62
N TRP A 120 -6.75 -15.93 -6.04
CA TRP A 120 -6.05 -14.66 -6.18
C TRP A 120 -5.13 -14.67 -7.40
N GLY A 121 -5.22 -13.62 -8.21
CA GLY A 121 -4.29 -13.37 -9.30
C GLY A 121 -3.04 -12.59 -8.87
N PRO A 122 -2.01 -12.52 -9.73
CA PRO A 122 -0.78 -11.80 -9.44
C PRO A 122 -1.01 -10.32 -9.13
N GLY A 123 -2.04 -9.70 -9.71
CA GLY A 123 -2.39 -8.31 -9.50
C GLY A 123 -2.69 -7.99 -8.03
N PHE A 124 -3.37 -8.91 -7.33
CA PHE A 124 -3.67 -8.77 -5.91
C PHE A 124 -2.40 -8.75 -5.05
N PHE A 125 -1.46 -9.67 -5.31
CA PHE A 125 -0.22 -9.74 -4.55
C PHE A 125 0.69 -8.56 -4.80
N LEU A 126 0.75 -8.04 -6.03
CA LEU A 126 1.51 -6.84 -6.36
C LEU A 126 0.93 -5.58 -5.71
N TRP A 127 -0.40 -5.46 -5.70
CA TRP A 127 -1.09 -4.40 -4.97
C TRP A 127 -0.81 -4.48 -3.46
N LEU A 128 -0.90 -5.66 -2.85
CA LEU A 128 -0.57 -5.86 -1.43
C LEU A 128 0.91 -5.56 -1.13
N ALA A 129 1.82 -6.00 -2.02
CA ALA A 129 3.24 -5.73 -1.90
C ALA A 129 3.55 -4.23 -1.99
N SER A 130 2.83 -3.46 -2.83
CA SER A 130 3.02 -2.01 -2.94
C SER A 130 2.86 -1.29 -1.59
N GLN A 131 1.84 -1.69 -0.82
CA GLN A 131 1.55 -1.17 0.52
C GLN A 131 2.65 -1.61 1.51
N GLY A 132 3.07 -2.88 1.44
CA GLY A 132 4.16 -3.42 2.26
C GLY A 132 5.49 -2.70 2.04
N VAL A 133 5.82 -2.36 0.78
CA VAL A 133 7.03 -1.59 0.43
C VAL A 133 6.98 -0.19 1.04
N LEU A 134 5.84 0.51 0.98
CA LEU A 134 5.71 1.81 1.64
C LEU A 134 5.78 1.71 3.17
N PHE A 135 5.19 0.68 3.75
CA PHE A 135 5.22 0.47 5.19
C PHE A 135 6.64 0.21 5.70
N VAL A 136 7.28 -0.85 5.20
CA VAL A 136 8.64 -1.24 5.61
C VAL A 136 9.66 -0.18 5.20
N GLY A 137 9.57 0.32 3.96
CA GLY A 137 10.46 1.36 3.45
C GLY A 137 10.32 2.68 4.21
N GLY A 138 9.10 3.09 4.56
CA GLY A 138 8.83 4.27 5.37
C GLY A 138 9.39 4.15 6.79
N LEU A 139 9.23 2.99 7.44
CA LEU A 139 9.81 2.70 8.75
C LEU A 139 11.33 2.74 8.71
N ALA A 140 11.94 2.00 7.79
CA ALA A 140 13.39 1.94 7.64
C ALA A 140 13.98 3.33 7.35
N PHE A 141 13.37 4.09 6.45
CA PHE A 141 13.77 5.45 6.14
C PHE A 141 13.62 6.39 7.34
N GLY A 142 12.51 6.31 8.07
CA GLY A 142 12.28 7.10 9.28
C GLY A 142 13.29 6.81 10.40
N ILE A 143 13.58 5.53 10.65
CA ILE A 143 14.61 5.11 11.62
C ILE A 143 15.99 5.63 11.20
N TRP A 144 16.31 5.49 9.92
CA TRP A 144 17.56 5.97 9.36
C TRP A 144 17.73 7.49 9.51
N GLN A 145 16.70 8.27 9.23
CA GLN A 145 16.71 9.72 9.45
C GLN A 145 16.95 10.09 10.92
N ARG A 146 16.29 9.40 11.86
CA ARG A 146 16.45 9.65 13.29
C ARG A 146 17.85 9.32 13.80
N ARG A 147 18.38 8.14 13.45
CA ARG A 147 19.73 7.71 13.83
C ARG A 147 20.79 8.70 13.35
N ARG A 148 20.64 9.21 12.12
CA ARG A 148 21.56 10.22 11.58
C ARG A 148 21.43 11.59 12.26
N ALA A 149 20.21 12.00 12.62
CA ALA A 149 20.01 13.24 13.38
C ALA A 149 20.64 13.16 14.78
N GLN A 150 20.54 12.01 15.44
CA GLN A 150 21.17 11.75 16.74
C GLN A 150 22.70 11.78 16.66
N ALA A 151 23.29 11.09 15.69
CA ALA A 151 24.75 11.10 15.50
C ALA A 151 25.30 12.53 15.30
N ALA A 152 24.63 13.34 14.48
CA ALA A 152 25.03 14.72 14.25
C ALA A 152 24.84 15.63 15.48
N ALA A 153 23.92 15.30 16.40
CA ALA A 153 23.77 16.01 17.65
C ALA A 153 24.90 15.65 18.63
N SER A 154 25.19 14.36 18.80
CA SER A 154 26.28 13.88 19.65
C SER A 154 27.65 14.42 19.24
N GLU A 155 27.94 14.53 17.93
CA GLU A 155 29.17 15.14 17.42
C GLU A 155 29.30 16.64 17.79
N ARG A 156 28.17 17.38 17.79
CA ARG A 156 28.15 18.80 18.17
C ARG A 156 28.37 19.00 19.65
N ASP A 157 27.72 18.19 20.47
CA ASP A 157 27.83 18.26 21.94
C ASP A 157 29.25 17.89 22.39
N GLY A 158 29.85 16.87 21.77
CA GLY A 158 31.25 16.51 22.00
C GLY A 158 32.22 17.65 21.65
N ALA A 159 32.05 18.28 20.48
CA ALA A 159 32.89 19.40 20.06
C ALA A 159 32.74 20.66 20.93
N ALA A 160 31.58 20.86 21.57
CA ALA A 160 31.34 21.96 22.50
C ALA A 160 32.01 21.72 23.86
N SER A 161 32.10 20.46 24.32
CA SER A 161 32.75 20.11 25.60
C SER A 161 34.28 20.22 25.59
N THR A 162 34.90 20.23 24.41
CA THR A 162 36.36 20.31 24.22
C THR A 162 36.91 21.73 24.05
N ARG A 163 36.06 22.76 24.19
CA ARG A 163 36.43 24.19 24.13
C ARG A 163 36.28 24.83 25.51
#